data_AF-A0A2V6GFL2-F1
#
_entry.id   AF-A0A2V6GFL2-F1
#
_cell.length_a   1.000
_cell.length_b   1.000
_cell.length_c   1.000
_cell.angle_alpha   90.00
_cell.angle_beta   90.00
_cell.angle_gamma   90.00
#
_symmetry.space_group_name_H-M   'P 1'
#
loop_
_entity.id
_entity.type
_entity.pdbx_description
1 polymer ?
#
loop_
_entity_poly.entity_id
_entity_poly.type
_entity_poly.pdbx_seq_one_letter_code
_entity_poly.pdbx_strand_id
1 'polypeptide(L)'
;NFGIAFDIGVFKGSKYLDESPKYKAVGAMGTNLGLEWGGNWKSIQDEAHFQLRPTWAADSSESDMLAELRSREDSGKAVYV
;
A
#
# COMPACT_ATOMS: atom_id res chain seq x y z
N ASN A 1 11.03 -1.32 8.97
CA ASN A 1 10.11 -0.81 7.92
C ASN A 1 10.34 -1.72 6.75
N PHE A 2 9.31 -2.39 6.24
CA PHE A 2 9.49 -3.57 5.38
C PHE A 2 9.67 -3.25 3.89
N GLY A 3 9.61 -1.98 3.49
CA GLY A 3 9.85 -1.58 2.09
C GLY A 3 8.76 -2.05 1.11
N ILE A 4 7.55 -2.33 1.61
CA ILE A 4 6.40 -2.82 0.83
C ILE A 4 5.34 -1.74 0.56
N ALA A 5 5.60 -0.49 0.92
CA ALA A 5 4.67 0.62 0.76
C ALA A 5 5.32 1.80 0.04
N PHE A 6 4.51 2.58 -0.67
CA PHE A 6 4.94 3.74 -1.43
C PHE A 6 3.78 4.71 -1.65
N ASP A 7 4.13 6.00 -1.77
CA ASP A 7 3.18 7.04 -2.13
C ASP A 7 3.34 7.43 -3.61
N ILE A 8 2.24 7.84 -4.22
CA ILE A 8 2.23 8.40 -5.57
C ILE A 8 1.89 9.89 -5.55
N GLY A 9 2.38 10.61 -6.55
CA GLY A 9 1.91 11.96 -6.84
C GLY A 9 1.14 12.01 -8.15
N VAL A 10 -0.04 12.63 -8.15
CA VAL A 10 -0.80 12.87 -9.38
C VAL A 10 -0.44 14.23 -9.97
N PHE A 11 -0.21 14.27 -11.28
CA PHE A 11 0.15 15.50 -12.00
C PHE A 11 -0.83 15.80 -13.14
N LYS A 12 -1.06 17.09 -13.42
CA LYS A 12 -1.69 17.59 -14.64
C LYS A 12 -0.67 18.46 -15.38
N GLY A 13 -0.03 17.89 -16.40
CA GLY A 13 1.18 18.49 -16.98
C GLY A 13 2.31 18.47 -15.95
N SER A 14 2.95 19.60 -15.70
CA SER A 14 3.98 19.76 -14.65
C SER A 14 3.41 20.13 -13.28
N LYS A 15 2.09 20.36 -13.16
CA LYS A 15 1.47 20.75 -11.90
C LYS A 15 1.14 19.52 -11.05
N TYR A 16 1.76 19.42 -9.88
CA TYR A 16 1.37 18.49 -8.83
C TYR A 16 -0.04 18.81 -8.31
N LEU A 17 -0.84 17.78 -8.10
CA LEU A 17 -2.16 17.86 -7.49
C LEU A 17 -2.07 17.20 -6.11
N ASP A 18 -2.07 18.04 -5.07
CA ASP A 18 -2.08 17.65 -3.67
C ASP A 18 -3.36 16.91 -3.30
N GLU A 19 -4.52 17.50 -3.57
CA GLU A 19 -5.83 16.90 -3.40
C GLU A 19 -6.56 16.84 -4.74
N SER A 20 -7.03 15.64 -5.12
CA SER A 20 -7.73 15.48 -6.39
C SER A 20 -8.60 14.24 -6.41
N PRO A 21 -9.82 14.30 -7.00
CA PRO A 21 -10.62 13.09 -7.24
C PRO A 21 -9.91 12.09 -8.17
N LYS A 22 -8.82 12.50 -8.84
CA LYS A 22 -7.96 11.61 -9.63
C LYS A 22 -7.27 10.54 -8.79
N TYR A 23 -6.99 10.79 -7.52
CA TYR A 23 -6.43 9.76 -6.64
C TYR A 23 -7.39 8.58 -6.51
N LYS A 24 -8.71 8.78 -6.49
CA LYS A 24 -9.70 7.69 -6.50
C LYS A 24 -9.62 6.83 -7.76
N ALA A 25 -9.40 7.45 -8.91
CA ALA A 25 -9.23 6.72 -10.16
C ALA A 25 -7.95 5.87 -10.14
N VAL A 26 -6.84 6.42 -9.64
CA VAL A 26 -5.58 5.66 -9.52
C VAL A 26 -5.68 4.60 -8.42
N GLY A 27 -6.36 4.89 -7.31
CA GLY A 27 -6.68 3.96 -6.23
C GLY A 27 -7.41 2.71 -6.72
N ALA A 28 -8.44 2.90 -7.55
CA ALA A 28 -9.15 1.80 -8.20
C ALA A 28 -8.24 0.99 -9.13
N MET A 29 -7.36 1.65 -9.90
CA MET A 29 -6.38 0.96 -10.76
C MET A 29 -5.37 0.15 -9.93
N GLY A 30 -4.81 0.73 -8.86
CA GLY A 30 -3.87 0.04 -7.97
C GLY A 30 -4.52 -1.15 -7.27
N THR A 31 -5.77 -1.01 -6.82
CA THR A 31 -6.53 -2.12 -6.24
C THR A 31 -6.73 -3.26 -7.25
N ASN A 32 -7.04 -2.94 -8.51
CA ASN A 32 -7.15 -3.95 -9.58
C ASN A 32 -5.83 -4.66 -9.89
N LEU A 33 -4.69 -4.03 -9.58
CA LEU A 33 -3.35 -4.63 -9.68
C LEU A 33 -2.97 -5.47 -8.45
N GLY A 34 -3.85 -5.56 -7.44
CA GLY A 34 -3.62 -6.31 -6.21
C GLY A 34 -2.94 -5.52 -5.09
N LEU A 35 -2.83 -4.20 -5.22
CA LEU A 35 -2.33 -3.33 -4.15
C LEU A 35 -3.44 -3.01 -3.16
N GLU A 36 -3.07 -2.83 -1.90
CA GLU A 36 -3.92 -2.15 -0.94
C GLU A 36 -3.74 -0.64 -1.09
N TRP A 37 -4.83 0.11 -1.00
CA TRP A 37 -4.85 1.56 -1.19
C TRP A 37 -5.33 2.26 0.08
N GLY A 38 -4.57 3.26 0.54
CA GLY A 38 -4.87 3.99 1.77
C GLY A 38 -6.18 4.78 1.74
N GLY A 39 -6.68 5.12 0.55
CA GLY A 39 -8.01 5.71 0.39
C GLY A 39 -9.17 4.79 0.79
N ASN A 40 -8.94 3.47 0.89
CA ASN A 40 -9.93 2.50 1.37
C ASN A 40 -9.94 2.35 2.91
N TRP A 41 -9.04 3.01 3.64
CA TRP A 41 -9.02 2.94 5.10
C TRP A 41 -10.31 3.52 5.71
N LYS A 42 -10.73 2.94 6.85
CA LYS A 42 -11.94 3.36 7.57
C LYS A 42 -11.78 4.74 8.24
N SER A 43 -10.56 5.13 8.56
CA SER A 43 -10.22 6.38 9.25
C SER A 43 -8.83 6.84 8.80
N ILE A 44 -8.60 8.16 8.79
CA ILE A 44 -7.32 8.77 8.40
C ILE A 44 -6.91 8.30 6.99
N GLN A 45 -7.81 8.48 6.02
CA GLN A 45 -7.56 8.05 4.64
C GLN A 45 -6.33 8.75 4.06
N ASP A 46 -5.43 7.97 3.49
CA ASP A 46 -4.27 8.45 2.74
C ASP A 46 -4.42 8.03 1.28
N GLU A 47 -4.97 8.94 0.47
CA GLU A 47 -5.27 8.63 -0.93
C GLU A 47 -4.01 8.49 -1.80
N ALA A 48 -2.83 8.92 -1.33
CA ALA A 48 -1.56 8.77 -2.04
C ALA A 48 -0.88 7.42 -1.75
N HIS A 49 -1.18 6.81 -0.60
CA HIS A 49 -0.52 5.59 -0.11
C HIS A 49 -0.99 4.32 -0.79
N PHE A 50 -0.04 3.49 -1.19
CA PHE A 50 -0.24 2.11 -1.63
C PHE A 50 0.70 1.18 -0.88
N GLN A 51 0.23 -0.05 -0.66
CA GLN A 51 1.09 -1.10 -0.12
C GLN A 51 0.83 -2.45 -0.78
N LEU A 52 1.90 -3.22 -0.88
CA LEU A 52 1.89 -4.60 -1.32
C LEU A 52 1.49 -5.50 -0.15
N ARG A 53 0.51 -6.38 -0.37
CA ARG A 53 0.28 -7.52 0.50
C ARG A 53 1.10 -8.71 -0.02
N PRO A 54 2.04 -9.27 0.76
CA PRO A 54 2.74 -10.47 0.37
C PRO A 54 1.78 -11.66 0.18
N THR A 55 2.10 -12.58 -0.73
CA THR A 55 1.19 -13.69 -1.08
C THR A 55 0.88 -14.61 0.11
N TRP A 56 1.88 -14.83 0.97
CA TRP A 56 1.74 -15.62 2.20
C TRP A 56 0.83 -14.96 3.25
N ALA A 57 0.52 -13.67 3.10
CA ALA A 57 -0.35 -12.91 4.00
C ALA A 57 -1.78 -12.73 3.48
N ALA A 58 -2.15 -13.40 2.37
CA ALA A 58 -3.43 -13.20 1.69
C ALA A 58 -4.64 -13.41 2.63
N ASP A 59 -4.58 -14.42 3.49
CA ASP A 59 -5.63 -14.77 4.45
C ASP A 59 -5.35 -14.30 5.89
N SER A 60 -4.25 -13.55 6.10
CA SER A 60 -3.84 -13.09 7.42
C SER A 60 -4.51 -11.79 7.81
N SER A 61 -4.81 -11.64 9.11
CA SER A 61 -5.12 -10.32 9.67
C SER A 61 -3.92 -9.38 9.50
N GLU A 62 -4.16 -8.06 9.52
CA GLU A 62 -3.07 -7.08 9.47
C GLU A 62 -2.07 -7.27 10.63
N SER A 63 -2.56 -7.60 11.84
CA SER A 63 -1.70 -7.86 12.99
C SER A 63 -0.81 -9.09 12.80
N ASP A 64 -1.35 -10.17 12.23
CA ASP A 64 -0.58 -11.40 11.98
C ASP A 64 0.45 -11.17 10.86
N MET A 65 0.06 -10.47 9.80
CA MET A 65 0.97 -10.06 8.73
C MET A 65 2.12 -9.21 9.30
N LEU A 66 1.84 -8.24 10.16
CA LEU A 66 2.87 -7.40 10.78
C LEU A 66 3.80 -8.18 11.71
N ALA A 67 3.27 -9.16 12.45
CA ALA A 67 4.09 -10.03 13.29
C ALA A 67 5.04 -10.89 12.44
N GLU A 68 4.56 -11.47 11.35
CA GLU A 68 5.37 -12.27 10.43
C GLU A 68 6.38 -11.42 9.65
N LEU A 69 6.02 -10.21 9.22
CA LEU A 69 6.95 -9.27 8.58
C LEU A 69 8.15 -8.96 9.49
N ARG A 70 7.90 -8.75 10.79
CA ARG A 70 8.98 -8.56 11.79
C ARG A 70 9.84 -9.81 11.93
N SER A 71 9.23 -10.98 12.04
CA SER A 71 9.97 -12.25 12.14
C SER A 71 10.87 -12.50 10.92
N ARG A 72 10.39 -12.15 9.72
CA ARG A 72 11.16 -12.27 8.48
C ARG A 72 12.31 -11.27 8.41
N GLU A 73 12.06 -10.01 8.78
CA GLU A 73 13.10 -8.97 8.86
C GLU A 73 14.21 -9.40 9.83
N ASP A 74 13.85 -9.85 11.03
CA ASP A 74 14.79 -10.32 12.07
C ASP A 74 15.61 -11.55 11.62
N SER A 75 15.03 -12.41 10.78
CA SER A 75 15.68 -13.62 10.28
C SER A 75 16.35 -13.44 8.92
N GLY A 76 16.38 -12.23 8.36
CA GLY A 76 16.96 -11.95 7.04
C GLY A 76 16.22 -12.63 5.89
N LYS A 77 14.96 -13.04 6.10
CA LYS A 77 14.12 -13.65 5.07
C LYS A 77 13.47 -12.59 4.20
N ALA A 78 13.21 -12.93 2.95
CA ALA A 78 12.44 -12.07 2.06
C ALA A 78 11.04 -11.78 2.64
N VAL A 79 10.73 -10.48 2.77
CA VAL A 79 9.43 -9.99 3.23
C VAL A 79 8.35 -10.07 2.14
N TYR A 80 8.77 -10.02 0.87
CA TYR A 80 7.91 -10.14 -0.29
C TYR A 80 8.33 -11.33 -1.15
N VAL A 81 7.41 -12.29 -1.35
CA VAL A 81 7.54 -13.49 -2.18
C VAL A 81 6.17 -13.89 -2.70
#